data_AF-A0A528TU13-F1
#
_entry.id   AF-A0A528TU13-F1
#
_cell.length_a   1.000
_cell.length_b   1.000
_cell.length_c   1.000
_cell.angle_alpha   90.00
_cell.angle_beta   90.00
_cell.angle_gamma   90.00
#
_symmetry.space_group_name_H-M   'P 1'
#
loop_
_entity.id
_entity.type
_entity.pdbx_description
1 polymer ?
#
loop_
_entity_poly.entity_id
_entity_poly.type
_entity_poly.pdbx_seq_one_letter_code
_entity_poly.pdbx_strand_id
1 'polypeptide(L)'
;MAGTAPFAKMNGIGNEIIVADMRGRGDKVTAAAAIALNADAATKFDQIMAIHDPRTTGTAYYVDILNSDGTGAQACGNGMRCVVQALAAETGQKTFTFETRAGIL
;
A
#
# COMPACT_ATOMS: atom_id res chain seq x y z
N MET A 1 -14.15 -9.66 -11.85
CA MET A 1 -14.59 -8.29 -12.22
C MET A 1 -13.54 -7.32 -11.71
N ALA A 2 -13.07 -6.39 -12.53
CA ALA A 2 -12.16 -5.34 -12.06
C ALA A 2 -12.97 -4.33 -11.23
N GLY A 3 -12.53 -4.03 -10.01
CA GLY A 3 -13.10 -3.01 -9.15
C GLY A 3 -12.17 -1.82 -9.01
N THR A 4 -12.72 -0.65 -8.72
CA THR A 4 -11.95 0.57 -8.46
C THR A 4 -11.58 0.64 -6.98
N ALA A 5 -10.35 1.08 -6.68
CA ALA A 5 -9.89 1.38 -5.33
C ALA A 5 -9.32 2.81 -5.29
N PRO A 6 -9.66 3.62 -4.27
CA PRO A 6 -9.05 4.92 -4.10
C PRO A 6 -7.58 4.78 -3.71
N PHE A 7 -6.74 5.70 -4.18
CA PHE A 7 -5.33 5.72 -3.82
C PHE A 7 -4.79 7.15 -3.74
N ALA A 8 -3.73 7.33 -2.97
CA ALA A 8 -2.92 8.54 -2.94
C ALA A 8 -1.58 8.29 -3.61
N LYS A 9 -1.13 9.21 -4.47
CA LYS A 9 0.24 9.22 -4.99
C LYS A 9 1.11 10.05 -4.06
N MET A 10 2.19 9.46 -3.56
CA MET A 10 3.06 10.02 -2.53
C MET A 10 4.53 9.85 -2.92
N ASN A 11 5.43 10.58 -2.27
CA ASN A 11 6.86 10.44 -2.45
C ASN A 11 7.55 10.18 -1.11
N GLY A 12 8.22 9.04 -0.98
CA GLY A 12 9.00 8.65 0.18
C GLY A 12 10.49 8.87 -0.04
N ILE A 13 10.96 10.13 0.09
CA ILE A 13 12.37 10.51 -0.08
C ILE A 13 12.92 10.02 -1.44
N GLY A 14 12.22 10.37 -2.52
CA GLY A 14 12.58 10.00 -3.89
C GLY A 14 11.93 8.72 -4.40
N ASN A 15 11.38 7.86 -3.54
CA ASN A 15 10.63 6.68 -3.96
C ASN A 15 9.17 7.07 -4.28
N GLU A 16 8.71 6.81 -5.50
CA GLU A 16 7.33 7.08 -5.94
C GLU A 16 6.38 5.99 -5.41
N ILE A 17 5.49 6.37 -4.50
CA ILE A 17 4.61 5.43 -3.80
C ILE A 17 3.16 5.66 -4.19
N ILE A 18 2.44 4.57 -4.46
CA ILE A 18 0.99 4.56 -4.43
C ILE A 18 0.54 3.95 -3.10
N VAL A 19 -0.22 4.70 -2.30
CA VAL A 19 -0.92 4.16 -1.13
C VAL A 19 -2.34 3.86 -1.54
N ALA A 20 -2.68 2.58 -1.72
CA ALA A 20 -3.99 2.13 -2.17
C ALA A 20 -4.83 1.67 -0.97
N ASP A 21 -6.05 2.18 -0.85
CA ASP A 21 -6.99 1.76 0.19
C ASP A 21 -7.81 0.57 -0.30
N MET A 22 -7.53 -0.59 0.29
CA MET A 22 -8.18 -1.87 0.00
C MET A 22 -8.97 -2.39 1.21
N ARG A 23 -9.22 -1.56 2.24
CA ARG A 23 -10.01 -1.91 3.42
C ARG A 23 -11.45 -2.24 3.04
N GLY A 24 -12.05 -3.22 3.71
CA GLY A 24 -13.39 -3.72 3.41
C GLY A 24 -13.52 -4.50 2.09
N ARG A 25 -12.42 -4.74 1.38
CA ARG A 25 -12.41 -5.48 0.11
C ARG A 25 -11.83 -6.88 0.29
N GLY A 26 -12.45 -7.87 -0.37
CA GLY A 26 -11.95 -9.24 -0.43
C GLY A 26 -10.96 -9.51 -1.57
N ASP A 27 -10.81 -8.56 -2.52
CA ASP A 27 -9.85 -8.66 -3.61
C ASP A 27 -8.51 -7.99 -3.25
N LYS A 28 -7.54 -8.09 -4.17
CA LYS A 28 -6.18 -7.55 -4.00
C LYS A 28 -5.72 -6.86 -5.27
N VAL A 29 -4.75 -5.96 -5.14
CA VAL A 29 -4.03 -5.43 -6.30
C VAL A 29 -3.30 -6.59 -6.98
N THR A 30 -3.59 -6.80 -8.26
CA THR A 30 -2.97 -7.86 -9.05
C THR A 30 -1.67 -7.36 -9.69
N ALA A 31 -0.77 -8.27 -10.04
CA ALA A 31 0.44 -7.92 -10.81
C ALA A 31 0.08 -7.21 -12.12
N ALA A 32 -0.97 -7.67 -12.81
CA ALA A 32 -1.45 -7.04 -14.04
C ALA A 32 -1.95 -5.61 -13.80
N ALA A 33 -2.64 -5.33 -12.68
CA ALA A 33 -3.06 -3.99 -12.32
C ALA A 33 -1.86 -3.08 -12.00
N ALA A 34 -0.88 -3.59 -11.26
CA ALA A 34 0.36 -2.87 -10.96
C ALA A 34 1.12 -2.48 -12.24
N ILE A 35 1.31 -3.42 -13.16
CA ILE A 35 1.98 -3.18 -14.46
C ILE A 35 1.19 -2.16 -15.29
N ALA A 36 -0.15 -2.28 -15.34
CA ALA A 36 -0.99 -1.35 -16.09
C ALA A 36 -0.92 0.08 -15.53
N LEU A 37 -0.95 0.25 -14.21
CA LEU A 37 -0.77 1.54 -13.55
C LEU A 37 0.62 2.13 -13.81
N ASN A 38 1.67 1.30 -13.84
CA ASN A 38 3.03 1.78 -14.07
C ASN A 38 3.30 2.19 -15.53
N ALA A 39 2.51 1.66 -16.48
CA ALA A 39 2.62 1.99 -17.90
C ALA A 39 2.09 3.40 -18.23
N ASP A 40 1.24 3.97 -17.38
CA ASP A 40 0.74 5.34 -17.53
C ASP A 40 1.63 6.32 -16.76
N ALA A 41 2.10 7.37 -17.45
CA ALA A 41 2.98 8.39 -16.88
C ALA A 41 2.38 9.12 -15.67
N ALA A 42 1.05 9.31 -15.65
CA ALA A 42 0.36 9.96 -14.54
C ALA A 42 0.41 9.09 -13.27
N THR A 43 0.29 7.77 -13.42
CA THR A 43 0.25 6.82 -12.31
C THR A 43 1.56 6.07 -12.08
N LYS A 44 2.63 6.38 -12.82
CA LYS A 44 3.96 5.78 -12.63
C LYS A 44 4.42 5.80 -11.17
N PHE A 45 5.02 4.70 -10.72
CA PHE A 45 5.40 4.48 -9.33
C PHE A 45 6.55 3.47 -9.22
N ASP A 46 7.18 3.39 -8.05
CA ASP A 46 8.16 2.37 -7.69
C ASP A 46 7.48 1.22 -6.93
N GLN A 47 6.68 1.55 -5.90
CA GLN A 47 5.94 0.55 -5.10
C GLN A 47 4.50 0.97 -4.76
N ILE A 48 3.60 0.00 -4.78
CA ILE A 48 2.24 0.10 -4.23
C ILE A 48 2.25 -0.44 -2.81
N MET A 49 1.71 0.33 -1.87
CA MET A 49 1.40 -0.05 -0.51
C MET A 49 -0.13 -0.22 -0.41
N ALA A 50 -0.62 -1.45 -0.49
CA ALA A 50 -2.05 -1.76 -0.44
C ALA A 50 -2.48 -2.03 1.01
N ILE A 51 -3.32 -1.16 1.56
CA ILE A 51 -3.81 -1.24 2.95
C ILE A 51 -5.08 -2.09 2.97
N HIS A 52 -5.05 -3.20 3.69
CA HIS A 52 -6.19 -4.10 3.88
C HIS A 52 -6.63 -4.13 5.35
N ASP A 53 -7.79 -4.72 5.59
CA ASP A 53 -8.25 -5.05 6.94
C ASP A 53 -7.21 -5.90 7.69
N PRO A 54 -7.10 -5.75 9.02
CA PRO A 54 -6.15 -6.52 9.81
C PRO A 54 -6.44 -8.02 9.71
N ARG A 55 -5.37 -8.81 9.66
CA ARG A 55 -5.44 -10.28 9.63
C ARG A 55 -5.04 -10.92 10.96
N THR A 56 -4.20 -10.22 11.73
CA THR A 56 -3.74 -10.65 13.05
C THR A 56 -4.36 -9.78 14.15
N THR A 57 -4.86 -10.40 15.21
CA THR A 57 -5.38 -9.69 16.38
C THR A 57 -4.34 -8.76 16.97
N GLY A 58 -4.73 -7.49 17.18
CA GLY A 58 -3.85 -6.47 17.75
C GLY A 58 -3.07 -5.64 16.72
N THR A 59 -3.15 -5.97 15.42
CA THR A 59 -2.66 -5.08 14.37
C THR A 59 -3.78 -4.16 13.87
N ALA A 60 -3.40 -2.96 13.42
CA ALA A 60 -4.32 -1.99 12.86
C ALA A 60 -4.76 -2.40 11.45
N TYR A 61 -3.80 -2.78 10.60
CA TYR A 61 -4.01 -3.13 9.20
C TYR A 61 -2.98 -4.14 8.70
N TYR A 62 -3.32 -4.84 7.63
CA TYR A 62 -2.36 -5.60 6.82
C TYR A 62 -1.92 -4.77 5.62
N VAL A 63 -0.63 -4.74 5.32
CA VAL A 63 -0.09 -4.04 4.15
C VAL A 63 0.55 -5.04 3.18
N ASP A 64 -0.05 -5.17 2.00
CA ASP A 64 0.55 -5.89 0.88
C ASP A 64 1.38 -4.93 0.04
N ILE A 65 2.53 -5.38 -0.45
CA ILE A 65 3.48 -4.52 -1.15
C ILE A 65 3.76 -5.11 -2.52
N LEU A 66 3.54 -4.32 -3.57
CA LEU A 66 3.87 -4.69 -4.95
C LEU A 66 4.88 -3.70 -5.53
N ASN A 67 5.88 -4.21 -6.22
CA ASN A 67 6.75 -3.39 -7.05
C ASN A 67 6.05 -3.02 -8.36
N SER A 68 6.62 -2.05 -9.07
CA SER A 68 6.08 -1.52 -10.32
C SER A 68 6.11 -2.49 -11.50
N ASP A 69 6.88 -3.59 -11.38
CA ASP A 69 6.87 -4.73 -12.31
C ASP A 69 5.82 -5.80 -11.95
N GLY A 70 5.02 -5.57 -10.90
CA GLY A 70 3.99 -6.49 -10.42
C GLY A 70 4.47 -7.60 -9.48
N THR A 71 5.77 -7.68 -9.20
CA THR A 71 6.31 -8.63 -8.21
C THR A 71 5.95 -8.18 -6.79
N GLY A 72 5.79 -9.13 -5.87
CA GLY A 72 5.53 -8.83 -4.47
C GLY A 72 6.81 -8.52 -3.70
N ALA A 73 6.79 -7.50 -2.85
CA ALA A 73 7.84 -7.20 -1.88
C ALA A 73 7.41 -7.58 -0.45
N GLN A 74 8.38 -7.80 0.43
CA GLN A 74 8.10 -8.14 1.83
C GLN A 74 8.10 -6.93 2.76
N ALA A 75 8.93 -5.93 2.46
CA ALA A 75 9.08 -4.72 3.26
C ALA A 75 9.44 -3.53 2.35
N CYS A 76 8.96 -2.34 2.75
CA CYS A 76 9.38 -1.07 2.19
C CYS A 76 9.31 0.01 3.27
N GLY A 77 10.46 0.45 3.78
CA GLY A 77 10.52 1.48 4.82
C GLY A 77 9.94 2.82 4.37
N ASN A 78 10.28 3.26 3.15
CA ASN A 78 9.79 4.52 2.59
C ASN A 78 8.27 4.51 2.38
N GLY A 79 7.75 3.42 1.83
CA GLY A 79 6.33 3.19 1.62
C GLY A 79 5.55 3.12 2.94
N MET A 80 6.07 2.46 3.97
CA MET A 80 5.42 2.44 5.29
C MET A 80 5.33 3.83 5.93
N ARG A 81 6.33 4.70 5.71
CA ARG A 81 6.25 6.10 6.16
C ARG A 81 5.12 6.86 5.43
N CYS A 82 4.91 6.59 4.15
CA CYS A 82 3.77 7.14 3.39
C CYS A 82 2.43 6.61 3.92
N VAL A 83 2.32 5.30 4.20
CA VAL A 83 1.12 4.68 4.79
C VAL A 83 0.78 5.34 6.14
N VAL A 84 1.76 5.45 7.04
CA VAL A 84 1.57 6.10 8.34
C VAL A 84 1.13 7.54 8.18
N GLN A 85 1.75 8.30 7.27
CA GLN A 85 1.37 9.69 7.02
C GLN A 85 -0.07 9.81 6.52
N ALA A 86 -0.49 8.95 5.58
CA ALA A 86 -1.86 8.94 5.07
C ALA A 86 -2.88 8.61 6.16
N LEU A 87 -2.64 7.55 6.93
CA LEU A 87 -3.54 7.12 8.01
C LEU A 87 -3.56 8.09 9.19
N ALA A 88 -2.43 8.71 9.54
CA ALA A 88 -2.36 9.72 10.59
C ALA A 88 -3.15 10.98 10.20
N ALA A 89 -3.09 11.39 8.93
CA ALA A 89 -3.89 12.51 8.42
C ALA A 89 -5.40 12.19 8.42
N GLU A 90 -5.79 10.94 8.14
CA GLU A 90 -7.18 10.48 8.18
C GLU A 90 -7.74 10.36 9.60
N THR A 91 -6.96 9.77 10.52
CA THR A 91 -7.48 9.30 11.83
C THR A 91 -7.01 10.12 13.03
N GLY A 92 -5.97 10.95 12.87
CA GLY A 92 -5.30 11.65 13.96
C GLY A 92 -4.42 10.75 14.86
N GLN A 93 -4.37 9.44 14.62
CA GLN A 93 -3.51 8.52 15.36
C GLN A 93 -2.03 8.72 14.99
N LYS A 94 -1.13 8.44 15.94
CA LYS A 94 0.33 8.63 15.77
C LYS A 94 1.14 7.35 15.81
N THR A 95 0.55 6.28 16.31
CA THR A 95 1.19 4.99 16.49
C THR A 95 0.27 3.93 15.94
N PHE A 96 0.82 3.05 15.12
CA PHE A 96 0.12 1.96 14.49
C PHE A 96 1.00 0.72 14.58
N THR A 97 0.38 -0.45 14.60
CA THR A 97 1.06 -1.74 14.47
C THR A 97 0.53 -2.39 13.21
N PHE A 98 1.41 -2.70 12.26
CA PHE A 98 1.03 -3.26 10.96
C PHE A 98 1.49 -4.70 10.85
N GLU A 99 0.75 -5.49 10.08
CA GLU A 99 1.24 -6.77 9.59
C GLU A 99 1.67 -6.62 8.13
N THR A 100 2.83 -7.18 7.79
CA THR A 100 3.35 -7.27 6.42
C THR A 100 3.79 -8.71 6.13
N ARG A 101 4.21 -9.00 4.90
CA ARG A 101 4.80 -10.32 4.58
C ARG A 101 6.13 -10.55 5.31
N ALA A 102 6.82 -9.51 5.77
CA ALA A 102 8.03 -9.61 6.59
C ALA A 102 7.74 -9.82 8.09
N GLY A 103 6.48 -9.77 8.51
CA GLY A 103 6.06 -9.83 9.91
C GLY A 103 5.41 -8.54 10.40
N ILE A 104 5.28 -8.44 11.73
CA ILE A 104 4.67 -7.30 12.42
C ILE A 104 5.71 -6.20 12.61
N LEU A 105 5.32 -4.95 12.37
CA LEU A 105 6.15 -3.76 12.55
C LEU A 105 5.36 -2.58 13.14
#